data_AF-A0A0J7KE84-F1
#
_entry.id   AF-A0A0J7KE84-F1
#
_cell.length_a   1.000
_cell.length_b   1.000
_cell.length_c   1.000
_cell.angle_alpha   90.00
_cell.angle_beta   90.00
_cell.angle_gamma   90.00
#
_symmetry.space_group_name_H-M   'P 1'
#
loop_
_entity.id
_entity.type
_entity.pdbx_description
1 polymer ?
#
loop_
_entity_poly.entity_id
_entity_poly.type
_entity_poly.pdbx_seq_one_letter_code
_entity_poly.pdbx_strand_id
1 'polypeptide(L)'
;MRPDAPATALLGRLHDDPAAGHLDIAKTMARIAQLYYWPEMFRDIARYVRACTTCMAHKASQQRPAGNLQATPVIAPWQQVSIDLVGPAPTLKSWPPGCSPYRTVSPNGSRSRHSKEP
;
A
#
# COMPACT_ATOMS: atom_id res chain seq x y z
N MET A 1 -27.00 12.99 30.37
CA MET A 1 -27.53 11.84 31.13
C MET A 1 -26.47 10.75 31.09
N ARG A 2 -26.03 10.23 32.24
CA ARG A 2 -25.03 9.15 32.28
C ARG A 2 -25.72 7.86 31.84
N PRO A 3 -25.15 7.05 30.92
CA PRO A 3 -25.77 5.79 30.53
C PRO A 3 -25.90 4.86 31.74
N ASP A 4 -27.04 4.19 31.79
CA ASP A 4 -27.46 3.12 32.70
C ASP A 4 -26.69 1.82 32.43
N ALA A 5 -26.27 1.60 31.18
CA ALA A 5 -25.36 0.53 30.78
C ALA A 5 -23.87 0.91 30.94
N PRO A 6 -22.96 -0.05 31.12
CA PRO A 6 -21.52 0.23 31.09
C PRO A 6 -21.14 0.84 29.74
N ALA A 7 -20.28 1.87 29.74
CA ALA A 7 -19.91 2.63 28.54
C ALA A 7 -19.48 1.73 27.37
N THR A 8 -18.84 0.59 27.63
CA THR A 8 -18.45 -0.41 26.63
C THR A 8 -19.63 -1.03 25.88
N ALA A 9 -20.74 -1.34 26.56
CA ALA A 9 -21.93 -1.91 25.93
C ALA A 9 -22.62 -0.90 25.00
N LEU A 10 -22.64 0.37 25.41
CA LEU A 10 -23.13 1.47 24.58
C LEU A 10 -22.26 1.65 23.32
N LEU A 11 -20.94 1.59 23.47
CA LEU A 11 -19.99 1.73 22.37
C LEU A 11 -20.12 0.60 21.35
N GLY A 12 -20.26 -0.66 21.80
CA GLY A 12 -20.49 -1.78 20.90
C GLY A 12 -21.76 -1.60 20.06
N ARG A 13 -22.86 -1.19 20.67
CA ARG A 13 -24.11 -0.93 19.93
C ARG A 13 -24.03 0.21 18.92
N LEU A 14 -23.23 1.24 19.19
CA LEU A 14 -23.18 2.44 18.35
C LEU A 14 -22.01 2.46 17.36
N HIS A 15 -21.03 1.58 17.53
CA HIS A 15 -19.86 1.45 16.66
C HIS A 15 -19.84 0.12 15.88
N ASP A 16 -20.13 -1.02 16.53
CA ASP A 16 -20.03 -2.36 15.92
C ASP A 16 -21.30 -2.76 15.16
N ASP A 17 -22.40 -2.00 15.30
CA ASP A 17 -23.61 -2.26 14.53
C ASP A 17 -23.30 -2.16 13.01
N PRO A 18 -23.68 -3.15 12.19
CA PRO A 18 -23.45 -3.10 10.74
C PRO A 18 -24.01 -1.84 10.05
N ALA A 19 -25.13 -1.31 10.54
CA ALA A 19 -25.71 -0.06 10.07
C ALA A 19 -24.98 1.19 10.61
N ALA A 20 -24.22 1.05 11.69
CA ALA A 20 -23.29 2.09 12.14
C ALA A 20 -22.00 2.13 11.31
N GLY A 21 -21.60 1.02 10.69
CA GLY A 21 -20.57 0.99 9.64
C GLY A 21 -19.15 1.30 10.13
N HIS A 22 -18.84 1.02 11.41
CA HIS A 22 -17.50 1.18 11.98
C HIS A 22 -16.88 2.58 11.73
N LEU A 23 -17.68 3.62 11.93
CA LEU A 23 -17.27 4.99 11.67
C LEU A 23 -16.13 5.46 12.60
N ASP A 24 -15.40 6.48 12.13
CA ASP A 24 -14.29 7.08 12.86
C ASP A 24 -14.74 7.77 14.17
N ILE A 25 -13.79 8.02 15.07
CA ILE A 25 -13.97 8.54 16.42
C ILE A 25 -14.90 9.76 16.45
N ALA A 26 -14.70 10.72 15.55
CA ALA A 26 -15.50 11.94 15.51
C ALA A 26 -16.98 11.67 15.20
N LYS A 27 -17.27 10.72 14.31
CA LYS A 27 -18.64 10.37 13.92
C LYS A 27 -19.32 9.55 15.03
N THR A 28 -18.61 8.59 15.62
CA THR A 28 -19.11 7.84 16.78
C THR A 28 -19.39 8.77 17.96
N MET A 29 -18.50 9.73 18.22
CA MET A 29 -18.69 10.77 19.24
C MET A 29 -19.92 11.63 18.96
N ALA A 30 -20.06 12.14 17.73
CA ALA A 30 -21.22 12.96 17.36
C ALA A 30 -22.54 12.22 17.55
N ARG A 31 -22.58 10.91 17.24
CA ARG A 31 -23.76 10.07 17.45
C ARG A 31 -24.06 9.85 18.93
N ILE A 32 -23.05 9.55 19.73
CA ILE A 32 -23.22 9.32 21.18
C ILE A 32 -23.64 10.62 21.89
N ALA A 33 -23.04 11.75 21.51
CA ALA A 33 -23.29 13.05 22.12
C ALA A 33 -24.73 13.58 21.93
N GLN A 34 -25.51 13.01 21.01
CA GLN A 34 -26.93 13.33 20.85
C GLN A 34 -27.79 12.81 22.01
N LEU A 35 -27.36 11.75 22.68
CA LEU A 35 -28.17 11.02 23.67
C LEU A 35 -27.51 10.92 25.04
N TYR A 36 -26.18 10.84 25.08
CA TYR A 36 -25.41 10.55 26.27
C TYR A 36 -24.29 11.54 26.49
N TYR A 37 -23.93 11.73 27.76
CA TYR A 37 -22.76 12.49 28.14
C TYR A 37 -22.17 11.91 29.42
N TRP A 38 -20.84 11.77 29.45
CA TRP A 38 -20.09 11.47 30.66
C TRP A 38 -18.70 12.13 30.63
N PRO A 39 -18.06 12.35 31.79
CA PRO A 39 -16.70 12.85 31.87
C PRO A 39 -15.74 11.93 31.11
N GLU A 40 -14.78 12.49 30.37
CA GLU A 40 -13.79 11.72 29.58
C GLU A 40 -14.38 10.85 28.45
N MET A 41 -15.62 11.10 28.03
CA MET A 41 -16.29 10.35 26.96
C MET A 41 -15.47 10.24 25.67
N PHE A 42 -14.83 11.33 25.25
CA PHE A 42 -13.95 11.32 24.08
C PHE A 42 -12.80 10.30 24.22
N ARG A 43 -12.16 10.24 25.39
CA ARG A 43 -11.04 9.34 25.67
C ARG A 43 -11.49 7.88 25.62
N ASP A 44 -12.67 7.58 26.17
CA ASP A 44 -13.21 6.23 26.16
C ASP A 44 -13.62 5.79 24.74
N ILE A 45 -14.31 6.65 23.99
CA ILE A 45 -14.67 6.40 22.58
C ILE A 45 -13.40 6.21 21.74
N ALA A 46 -12.42 7.10 21.88
CA ALA A 46 -11.18 7.02 21.12
C ALA A 46 -10.40 5.74 21.45
N ARG A 47 -10.35 5.34 22.72
CA ARG A 47 -9.73 4.07 23.13
C ARG A 47 -10.43 2.88 22.48
N TYR A 48 -11.75 2.88 22.50
CA TYR A 48 -12.56 1.78 21.97
C TYR A 48 -12.42 1.65 20.45
N VAL A 49 -12.63 2.73 19.70
CA VAL A 49 -12.53 2.73 18.22
C VAL A 49 -11.11 2.37 17.76
N ARG A 50 -10.07 2.84 18.45
CA ARG A 50 -8.67 2.47 18.12
C ARG A 50 -8.35 1.00 18.39
N ALA A 51 -9.07 0.34 19.30
CA ALA A 51 -8.91 -1.08 19.59
C ALA A 51 -9.77 -1.98 18.68
N CYS A 52 -10.64 -1.40 17.83
CA CYS A 52 -11.47 -2.15 16.90
C CYS A 52 -10.62 -2.77 15.79
N THR A 53 -10.58 -4.11 15.75
CA THR A 53 -9.78 -4.89 14.78
C THR A 53 -10.29 -4.69 13.34
N THR A 54 -11.60 -4.58 13.15
CA THR A 54 -12.22 -4.28 11.85
C THR A 54 -11.75 -2.92 11.33
N CYS A 55 -11.83 -1.88 12.17
CA CYS A 55 -11.32 -0.56 11.79
C CYS A 55 -9.82 -0.61 11.47
N MET A 56 -9.01 -1.27 12.31
CA MET A 56 -7.57 -1.38 12.09
C MET A 56 -7.21 -2.08 10.77
N ALA A 57 -7.94 -3.15 10.41
CA ALA A 57 -7.67 -3.91 9.19
C ALA A 57 -7.98 -3.11 7.91
N HIS A 58 -8.99 -2.24 7.95
CA HIS A 58 -9.43 -1.47 6.79
C HIS A 58 -8.87 -0.04 6.73
N LYS A 59 -8.34 0.49 7.84
CA LYS A 59 -7.85 1.86 7.90
C LYS A 59 -6.48 1.99 7.25
N ALA A 60 -6.44 2.73 6.14
CA ALA A 60 -5.18 3.12 5.52
C ALA A 60 -4.32 3.94 6.49
N SER A 61 -3.02 3.64 6.51
CA SER A 61 -2.04 4.47 7.23
C SER A 61 -2.03 5.88 6.65
N GLN A 62 -2.14 6.87 7.53
CA GLN A 62 -1.96 8.28 7.18
C GLN A 62 -0.50 8.73 7.40
N GLN A 63 0.38 7.79 7.80
CA GLN A 63 1.80 8.09 7.93
C GLN A 63 2.38 8.33 6.54
N ARG A 64 3.16 9.40 6.41
CA ARG A 64 3.92 9.63 5.18
C ARG A 64 4.91 8.47 5.01
N PRO A 65 5.14 8.01 3.77
CA PRO A 65 6.24 7.10 3.50
C PRO A 65 7.53 7.66 4.10
N ALA A 66 8.36 6.79 4.68
CA ALA A 66 9.72 7.17 5.00
C ALA A 66 10.40 7.68 3.72
N GLY A 67 11.31 8.65 3.85
CA GLY A 67 12.01 9.23 2.70
C GLY A 67 12.76 8.17 1.89
N ASN A 68 13.13 8.52 0.66
CA ASN A 68 13.87 7.63 -0.22
C ASN A 68 15.20 7.20 0.42
N LEU A 69 15.51 5.91 0.27
CA LEU A 69 16.85 5.39 0.55
C LEU A 69 17.86 6.15 -0.32
N GLN A 70 18.90 6.67 0.32
CA GLN A 70 20.01 7.32 -0.38
C GLN A 70 20.98 6.26 -0.89
N ALA A 71 21.40 6.37 -2.15
CA ALA A 71 22.37 5.46 -2.72
C ALA A 71 23.74 5.62 -2.04
N THR A 72 24.42 4.51 -1.80
CA THR A 72 25.81 4.52 -1.32
C THR A 72 26.73 5.07 -2.41
N PRO A 73 27.69 5.96 -2.08
CA PRO A 73 28.65 6.45 -3.07
C PRO A 73 29.55 5.31 -3.57
N VAL A 74 29.63 5.16 -4.89
CA VAL A 74 30.57 4.27 -5.59
C VAL A 74 31.82 5.09 -5.91
N ILE A 75 32.97 4.72 -5.34
CA ILE A 75 34.24 5.43 -5.44
C ILE A 75 35.24 4.77 -6.42
N ALA A 76 34.95 3.55 -6.88
CA ALA A 76 35.79 2.83 -7.84
C ALA A 76 34.95 1.93 -8.79
N PRO A 77 35.46 1.63 -10.00
CA PRO A 77 34.83 0.65 -10.88
C PRO A 77 34.65 -0.71 -10.18
N TRP A 78 33.55 -1.40 -10.47
CA TRP A 78 33.22 -2.74 -9.94
C TRP A 78 32.97 -2.85 -8.43
N GLN A 79 32.87 -1.73 -7.70
CA GLN A 79 32.62 -1.75 -6.26
C GLN A 79 31.18 -2.15 -5.88
N GLN A 80 30.22 -1.94 -6.78
CA GLN A 80 28.82 -2.29 -6.54
C GLN A 80 28.19 -2.89 -7.81
N VAL A 81 27.51 -4.02 -7.65
CA VAL A 81 26.76 -4.71 -8.70
C VAL A 81 25.38 -5.04 -8.15
N SER A 82 24.32 -4.61 -8.85
CA SER A 82 22.93 -5.00 -8.55
C SER A 82 22.40 -5.84 -9.70
N ILE A 83 21.79 -6.98 -9.37
CA ILE A 83 21.16 -7.89 -10.35
C ILE A 83 19.67 -7.89 -10.06
N ASP A 84 18.85 -7.65 -11.09
CA ASP A 84 17.40 -7.74 -11.03
C ASP A 84 16.90 -8.83 -11.99
N LEU A 85 15.88 -9.56 -11.58
CA LEU A 85 15.27 -10.63 -12.36
C LEU A 85 13.94 -10.12 -12.94
N VAL A 86 13.88 -10.02 -14.27
CA VAL A 86 12.65 -9.62 -14.96
C VAL A 86 11.86 -10.87 -15.37
N GLY A 87 10.58 -10.94 -15.03
CA GLY A 87 9.73 -12.08 -15.44
C GLY A 87 8.22 -11.84 -15.32
N PRO A 88 7.40 -12.70 -15.99
CA PRO A 88 7.78 -13.78 -16.91
C PRO A 88 8.11 -13.26 -18.32
N ALA A 89 9.20 -13.77 -18.91
CA ALA A 89 9.56 -13.45 -20.28
C ALA A 89 8.80 -14.34 -21.28
N PRO A 90 8.41 -13.82 -22.46
CA PRO A 90 7.86 -14.65 -23.53
C PRO A 90 8.91 -15.70 -23.92
N THR A 91 8.42 -16.91 -24.23
CA THR A 91 9.29 -17.91 -24.84
C THR A 91 9.76 -17.42 -26.21
N LEU A 92 10.94 -17.87 -26.65
CA LEU A 92 11.50 -17.50 -27.96
C LEU A 92 10.50 -17.73 -29.13
N LYS A 93 9.57 -18.68 -28.98
CA LYS A 93 8.56 -19.03 -29.99
C LYS A 93 7.37 -18.07 -30.07
N SER A 94 7.09 -17.34 -28.99
CA SER A 94 5.98 -16.37 -28.92
C SER A 94 6.38 -14.96 -29.37
N TRP A 95 7.64 -14.78 -29.75
CA TRP A 95 8.16 -13.47 -30.08
C TRP A 95 7.89 -13.11 -31.57
N PRO A 96 7.33 -11.93 -31.91
CA PRO A 96 7.13 -11.52 -33.30
C PRO A 96 8.45 -11.52 -34.10
N PRO A 97 8.47 -11.98 -35.36
CA PRO A 97 9.70 -12.01 -36.15
C PRO A 97 10.43 -10.65 -36.11
N GLY A 98 11.66 -10.64 -35.62
CA GLY A 98 12.53 -9.46 -35.60
C GLY A 98 12.55 -8.61 -34.32
N CYS A 99 11.64 -8.80 -33.35
CA CYS A 99 11.67 -7.92 -32.16
C CYS A 99 12.49 -8.50 -30.97
N SER A 100 13.18 -9.65 -31.12
CA SER A 100 13.79 -10.36 -29.97
C SER A 100 14.73 -9.41 -29.21
N PRO A 101 14.57 -9.23 -27.89
CA PRO A 101 15.41 -8.31 -27.12
C PRO A 101 16.86 -8.79 -27.05
N TYR A 102 17.07 -10.09 -27.25
CA TYR A 102 18.40 -10.67 -27.43
C TYR A 102 18.76 -10.61 -28.91
N ARG A 103 19.78 -9.81 -29.23
CA ARG A 103 20.41 -9.77 -30.56
C ARG A 103 21.01 -11.15 -30.84
N THR A 104 20.38 -11.93 -31.71
CA THR A 104 21.01 -13.14 -32.23
C THR A 104 22.13 -12.73 -33.18
N VAL A 105 23.37 -13.05 -32.83
CA VAL A 105 24.48 -12.99 -33.78
C VAL A 105 24.37 -14.23 -34.65
N SER A 106 24.14 -14.06 -35.95
CA SER A 106 24.13 -15.17 -36.90
C SER A 106 25.48 -15.90 -36.88
N PRO A 107 25.52 -17.24 -36.77
CA PRO A 107 26.77 -18.01 -36.75
C PRO A 107 27.54 -17.92 -38.07
N ASN A 108 26.87 -17.54 -39.17
CA ASN A 108 27.52 -17.25 -40.44
C ASN A 108 27.67 -15.74 -40.56
N GLY A 109 28.84 -15.23 -40.19
CA GLY A 109 29.20 -13.82 -40.17
C GLY A 109 29.27 -13.14 -41.54
N SER A 110 28.16 -13.11 -42.29
CA SER A 110 28.01 -12.14 -43.38
C SER A 110 27.49 -10.82 -42.81
N ARG A 111 28.42 -9.88 -42.61
CA ARG A 111 28.03 -8.46 -42.47
C ARG A 111 27.48 -8.00 -43.81
N SER A 112 26.16 -7.93 -43.96
CA SER A 112 25.59 -7.05 -44.99
C SER A 112 25.81 -5.61 -44.54
N ARG A 113 26.92 -5.02 -45.03
CA ARG A 113 27.08 -3.57 -45.03
C ARG A 113 25.95 -3.00 -45.89
N HIS A 114 24.95 -2.39 -45.25
CA HIS A 114 24.11 -1.45 -45.97
C HIS A 114 24.97 -0.21 -46.22
N SER A 115 25.53 -0.15 -47.43
CA SER A 115 26.04 1.10 -47.97
C SER A 115 24.88 2.08 -48.01
N LYS A 116 24.97 3.17 -47.25
CA LYS A 116 24.28 4.39 -47.63
C LYS A 116 25.05 4.93 -48.83
N GLU A 117 24.43 4.85 -50.00
CA GLU A 117 24.79 5.70 -51.14
C GLU A 117 23.82 6.91 -51.18
N PRO A 118 24.25 8.03 -51.81
CA PRO A 118 23.94 9.40 -51.38
C PRO A 118 22.49 9.85 -51.56
#